data_AF-F0WHE9-F1
#
_entry.id   AF-F0WHE9-F1
#
_cell.length_a   1.000
_cell.length_b   1.000
_cell.length_c   1.000
_cell.angle_alpha   90.00
_cell.angle_beta   90.00
_cell.angle_gamma   90.00
#
_symmetry.space_group_name_H-M   'P 1'
#
loop_
_entity.id
_entity.type
_entity.pdbx_description
1 polymer ?
#
loop_
_entity_poly.entity_id
_entity_poly.type
_entity_poly.pdbx_seq_one_letter_code
_entity_poly.pdbx_strand_id
1 'polypeptide(L)'
;MTLQASTPSRAAPEGWQKHVLEEVHLCQDLINDVTSALLHTILFTRAPGPVRPSECTCSSLPSITYALCGVGDVTRKVEFAVRSFEKRVQLALTTAPMVATSRSGVTQKTCFGYIKVTFLERKVKKALFGLMSNEEKLIFEEWIVPMRVEQSTCLVDPLDHAKVMKDTFKQTESQVQHCLLQIITLVQKIEQIPATMYDFEITHYGSTQALATVFLVKGGQVDYGKGHAEKYKHTQAGRHHNGLYKSWGTTINGKINKVHFIGHSMGGPTLRMLAHLLYHGVKNTTVESMVDESHPFYHGGKDWIDSITFLESPLTGVILADVLRVIQHLAYPTLRIGEYIYPIAGFDFDLHFDQWKVNDWKSLRNYFEWSLSNLLGPDQSLQDSAAYSLTTTGAAEENKWIKNVDILHFG
;
A
#
# COMPACT_ATOMS: atom_id res chain seq x y z
N MET A 1 -60.32 -18.34 11.47
CA MET A 1 -59.60 -18.54 10.20
C MET A 1 -58.76 -17.30 9.98
N THR A 2 -57.52 -17.30 10.48
CA THR A 2 -56.60 -16.17 10.30
C THR A 2 -55.22 -16.77 10.14
N LEU A 3 -54.81 -16.94 8.89
CA LEU A 3 -53.50 -17.45 8.50
C LEU A 3 -52.45 -16.36 8.76
N GLN A 4 -51.57 -16.60 9.73
CA GLN A 4 -50.30 -15.87 9.85
C GLN A 4 -49.44 -16.21 8.63
N ALA A 5 -49.17 -15.22 7.79
CA ALA A 5 -48.12 -15.30 6.79
C ALA A 5 -46.77 -15.09 7.48
N SER A 6 -46.00 -16.16 7.62
CA SER A 6 -44.62 -16.14 8.07
C SER A 6 -43.73 -15.50 7.00
N THR A 7 -43.19 -14.32 7.28
CA THR A 7 -42.09 -13.72 6.51
C THR A 7 -40.84 -14.59 6.70
N PRO A 8 -40.18 -15.08 5.62
CA PRO A 8 -38.91 -15.75 5.80
C PRO A 8 -37.85 -14.73 6.23
N SER A 9 -37.32 -14.93 7.43
CA SER A 9 -36.09 -14.30 7.92
C SER A 9 -34.96 -14.62 6.94
N ARG A 10 -34.67 -13.68 6.04
CA ARG A 10 -33.48 -13.74 5.19
C ARG A 10 -32.30 -13.36 6.09
N ALA A 11 -31.59 -14.37 6.56
CA ALA A 11 -30.31 -14.21 7.21
C ALA A 11 -29.42 -13.28 6.37
N ALA A 12 -28.87 -12.24 6.98
CA ALA A 12 -27.88 -11.38 6.34
C ALA A 12 -26.64 -12.23 6.01
N PRO A 13 -26.04 -12.10 4.81
CA PRO A 13 -24.80 -12.79 4.52
C PRO A 13 -23.69 -12.20 5.41
N GLU A 14 -23.30 -12.95 6.44
CA GLU A 14 -22.09 -12.69 7.23
C GLU A 14 -20.85 -13.02 6.39
N GLY A 15 -20.38 -12.06 5.60
CA GLY A 15 -19.12 -12.19 4.87
C GLY A 15 -18.93 -11.07 3.87
N TRP A 16 -18.06 -10.11 4.17
CA TRP A 16 -17.59 -9.16 3.16
C TRP A 16 -16.72 -9.89 2.14
N GLN A 17 -16.76 -9.45 0.89
CA GLN A 17 -16.07 -10.13 -0.22
C GLN A 17 -14.82 -9.37 -0.65
N LYS A 18 -13.77 -10.12 -1.02
CA LYS A 18 -12.52 -9.57 -1.54
C LYS A 18 -12.22 -10.19 -2.90
N HIS A 19 -11.99 -9.34 -3.89
CA HIS A 19 -11.64 -9.72 -5.25
C HIS A 19 -10.25 -9.19 -5.58
N VAL A 20 -9.39 -10.07 -6.10
CA VAL A 20 -8.05 -9.70 -6.57
C VAL A 20 -8.01 -10.06 -8.04
N LEU A 21 -7.79 -9.07 -8.90
CA LEU A 21 -7.60 -9.29 -10.32
C LEU A 21 -6.21 -9.86 -10.59
N GLU A 22 -6.03 -10.41 -11.78
CA GLU A 22 -4.70 -10.78 -12.25
C GLU A 22 -3.79 -9.54 -12.39
N GLU A 23 -2.49 -9.76 -12.22
CA GLU A 23 -1.49 -8.71 -12.36
C GLU A 23 -1.41 -8.26 -13.81
N VAL A 24 -1.64 -6.97 -14.05
CA VAL A 24 -1.50 -6.38 -15.38
C VAL A 24 -0.08 -5.82 -15.52
N HIS A 25 0.62 -6.26 -16.56
CA HIS A 25 1.92 -5.74 -16.95
C HIS A 25 1.69 -4.66 -18.01
N LEU A 26 2.21 -3.46 -17.78
CA LEU A 26 1.99 -2.34 -18.69
C LEU A 26 3.17 -1.37 -18.74
N CYS A 27 3.29 -0.65 -19.84
CA CYS A 27 4.16 0.52 -19.92
C CYS A 27 3.59 1.70 -19.14
N GLN A 28 4.46 2.60 -18.68
CA GLN A 28 4.04 3.82 -17.97
C GLN A 28 2.98 4.63 -18.72
N ASP A 29 3.06 4.71 -20.06
CA ASP A 29 2.12 5.48 -20.88
C ASP A 29 0.69 4.89 -20.89
N LEU A 30 0.55 3.60 -20.57
CA LEU A 30 -0.73 2.90 -20.58
C LEU A 30 -1.47 2.97 -19.24
N ILE A 31 -0.87 3.55 -18.19
CA ILE A 31 -1.47 3.59 -16.85
C ILE A 31 -2.87 4.19 -16.89
N ASN A 32 -3.03 5.30 -17.62
CA ASN A 32 -4.31 5.99 -17.67
C ASN A 32 -5.40 5.14 -18.32
N ASP A 33 -5.15 4.64 -19.52
CA ASP A 33 -6.11 3.86 -20.29
C ASP A 33 -6.50 2.57 -19.54
N VAL A 34 -5.51 1.82 -19.05
CA VAL A 34 -5.72 0.54 -18.36
C VAL A 34 -6.45 0.73 -17.04
N THR A 35 -6.00 1.67 -16.21
CA THR A 35 -6.59 1.91 -14.90
C THR A 35 -8.02 2.42 -15.03
N SER A 36 -8.27 3.36 -15.96
CA SER A 36 -9.61 3.91 -16.19
C SER A 36 -10.57 2.82 -16.66
N ALA A 37 -10.13 1.96 -17.59
CA ALA A 37 -10.96 0.86 -18.10
C ALA A 37 -11.39 -0.11 -17.00
N LEU A 38 -10.45 -0.55 -16.16
CA LEU A 38 -10.73 -1.49 -15.07
C LEU A 38 -11.61 -0.86 -13.98
N LEU A 39 -11.29 0.36 -13.54
CA LEU A 39 -12.04 1.05 -12.48
C LEU A 39 -13.46 1.40 -12.92
N HIS A 40 -13.64 1.95 -14.12
CA HIS A 40 -14.97 2.26 -14.61
C HIS A 40 -15.81 1.00 -14.80
N THR A 41 -15.22 -0.12 -15.23
CA THR A 41 -15.94 -1.39 -15.35
C THR A 41 -16.40 -1.91 -13.98
N ILE A 42 -15.50 -1.92 -12.98
CA ILE A 42 -15.85 -2.29 -11.59
C ILE A 42 -16.97 -1.38 -11.06
N LEU A 43 -16.83 -0.06 -11.20
CA LEU A 43 -17.80 0.90 -10.67
C LEU A 43 -19.11 0.92 -11.45
N PHE A 44 -19.11 0.62 -12.75
CA PHE A 44 -20.32 0.52 -13.57
C PHE A 44 -21.16 -0.67 -13.15
N THR A 45 -20.52 -1.82 -12.94
CA THR A 45 -21.20 -3.04 -12.49
C THR A 45 -21.75 -2.91 -11.06
N ARG A 46 -21.19 -1.99 -10.27
CA ARG A 46 -21.55 -1.68 -8.88
C ARG A 46 -22.06 -0.27 -8.71
N ALA A 47 -22.74 0.28 -9.71
CA ALA A 47 -23.38 1.58 -9.58
C ALA A 47 -24.76 1.42 -8.93
N PRO A 48 -25.12 2.30 -7.97
CA PRO A 48 -26.45 2.26 -7.38
C PRO A 48 -27.49 2.82 -8.37
N GLY A 49 -28.51 2.02 -8.69
CA GLY A 49 -29.65 2.45 -9.50
C GLY A 49 -29.44 2.30 -11.02
N PRO A 50 -30.36 2.84 -11.84
CA PRO A 50 -30.32 2.70 -13.29
C PRO A 50 -29.16 3.49 -13.89
N VAL A 51 -28.20 2.78 -14.49
CA VAL A 51 -27.08 3.38 -15.21
C VAL A 51 -27.39 3.44 -16.70
N ARG A 52 -27.06 4.57 -17.34
CA ARG A 52 -27.08 4.63 -18.81
C ARG A 52 -25.79 4.03 -19.34
N PRO A 53 -25.85 3.01 -20.21
CA PRO A 53 -24.65 2.47 -20.83
C PRO A 53 -24.02 3.56 -21.71
N SER A 54 -22.78 3.90 -21.40
CA SER A 54 -21.93 4.74 -22.25
C SER A 54 -20.64 3.96 -22.47
N GLU A 55 -20.21 3.88 -23.72
CA GLU A 55 -18.98 3.18 -24.09
C GLU A 55 -17.83 4.18 -24.16
N CYS A 56 -16.65 3.75 -23.72
CA CYS A 56 -15.40 4.50 -23.86
C CYS A 56 -14.32 3.57 -24.42
N THR A 57 -13.54 4.07 -25.37
CA THR A 57 -12.44 3.33 -25.99
C THR A 57 -11.12 3.92 -25.51
N CYS A 58 -10.18 3.06 -25.10
CA CYS A 58 -8.85 3.49 -24.69
C CYS A 58 -8.11 4.18 -25.84
N SER A 59 -7.40 5.26 -25.55
CA SER A 59 -6.74 6.07 -26.58
C SER A 59 -5.54 5.35 -27.20
N SER A 60 -4.77 4.65 -26.36
CA SER A 60 -3.55 3.93 -26.73
C SER A 60 -3.80 2.45 -27.04
N LEU A 61 -4.99 1.93 -26.69
CA LEU A 61 -5.41 0.54 -26.90
C LEU A 61 -6.80 0.50 -27.57
N PRO A 62 -6.90 0.79 -28.88
CA PRO A 62 -8.17 1.07 -29.55
C PRO A 62 -9.14 -0.13 -29.63
N SER A 63 -8.66 -1.34 -29.36
CA SER A 63 -9.43 -2.58 -29.26
C SER A 63 -10.06 -2.81 -27.89
N ILE A 64 -9.71 -1.99 -26.90
CA ILE A 64 -10.30 -2.03 -25.57
C ILE A 64 -11.41 -0.97 -25.50
N THR A 65 -12.64 -1.46 -25.48
CA THR A 65 -13.83 -0.66 -25.18
C THR A 65 -14.43 -1.14 -23.86
N TYR A 66 -14.73 -0.20 -22.97
CA TYR A 66 -15.25 -0.49 -21.63
C TYR A 66 -16.47 0.37 -21.30
N ALA A 67 -17.24 -0.09 -20.31
CA ALA A 67 -18.42 0.61 -19.83
C ALA A 67 -18.00 1.79 -18.94
N LEU A 68 -18.31 3.01 -19.37
CA LEU A 68 -18.05 4.23 -18.62
C LEU A 68 -19.13 4.43 -17.54
N CYS A 69 -18.71 4.38 -16.28
CA CYS A 69 -19.58 4.75 -15.16
C CYS A 69 -19.68 6.28 -15.03
N GLY A 70 -20.68 6.89 -15.68
CA GLY A 70 -20.96 8.34 -15.62
C GLY A 70 -21.87 8.77 -14.47
N VAL A 71 -21.92 8.01 -13.36
CA VAL A 71 -22.82 8.29 -12.24
C VAL A 71 -22.14 9.23 -11.24
N GLY A 72 -22.79 10.35 -10.91
CA GLY A 72 -22.30 11.30 -9.90
C GLY A 72 -20.88 11.78 -10.18
N ASP A 73 -20.01 11.70 -9.17
CA ASP A 73 -18.61 12.13 -9.25
C ASP A 73 -17.63 10.97 -9.59
N VAL A 74 -18.12 9.82 -10.08
CA VAL A 74 -17.29 8.64 -10.36
C VAL A 74 -16.13 8.97 -11.29
N THR A 75 -16.37 9.61 -12.44
CA THR A 75 -15.32 9.98 -13.39
C THR A 75 -14.25 10.84 -12.74
N ARG A 76 -14.64 11.86 -11.95
CA ARG A 76 -13.68 12.73 -11.25
C ARG A 76 -12.84 11.94 -10.23
N LYS A 77 -13.46 11.03 -9.47
CA LYS A 77 -12.76 10.17 -8.50
C LYS A 77 -11.80 9.20 -9.20
N VAL A 78 -12.19 8.62 -10.34
CA VAL A 78 -11.33 7.72 -11.14
C VAL A 78 -10.15 8.49 -11.72
N GLU A 79 -10.38 9.62 -12.40
CA GLU A 79 -9.31 10.46 -12.96
C GLU A 79 -8.31 10.90 -11.88
N PHE A 80 -8.82 11.26 -10.70
CA PHE A 80 -7.98 11.63 -9.56
C PHE A 80 -7.13 10.45 -9.07
N ALA A 81 -7.71 9.26 -8.92
CA ALA A 81 -6.99 8.06 -8.51
C ALA A 81 -5.92 7.64 -9.54
N VAL A 82 -6.26 7.70 -10.83
CA VAL A 82 -5.35 7.43 -11.95
C VAL A 82 -4.14 8.38 -11.91
N ARG A 83 -4.38 9.69 -11.86
CA ARG A 83 -3.30 10.70 -11.80
C ARG A 83 -2.43 10.54 -10.56
N SER A 84 -3.03 10.20 -9.43
CA SER A 84 -2.29 9.98 -8.19
C SER A 84 -1.44 8.72 -8.24
N PHE A 85 -1.95 7.65 -8.86
CA PHE A 85 -1.19 6.42 -9.10
C PHE A 85 -0.04 6.64 -10.09
N GLU A 86 -0.29 7.33 -11.21
CA GLU A 86 0.72 7.68 -12.22
C GLU A 86 1.91 8.46 -11.62
N LYS A 87 1.64 9.49 -10.82
CA LYS A 87 2.68 10.25 -10.11
C LYS A 87 3.53 9.38 -9.18
N ARG A 88 2.92 8.41 -8.48
CA ARG A 88 3.64 7.48 -7.60
C ARG A 88 4.50 6.52 -8.38
N VAL A 89 3.96 5.98 -9.47
CA VAL A 89 4.71 5.11 -10.38
C VAL A 89 5.91 5.86 -10.95
N GLN A 90 5.73 7.12 -11.37
CA GLN A 90 6.84 7.95 -11.84
C GLN A 90 7.93 8.12 -10.77
N LEU A 91 7.55 8.40 -9.51
CA LEU A 91 8.49 8.49 -8.39
C LEU A 91 9.16 7.15 -8.05
N ALA A 92 8.43 6.04 -8.13
CA ALA A 92 8.98 4.70 -7.91
C ALA A 92 9.98 4.35 -9.02
N LEU A 93 9.68 4.67 -10.28
CA LEU A 93 10.57 4.45 -11.42
C LEU A 93 11.81 5.35 -11.39
N THR A 94 11.75 6.57 -10.82
CA THR A 94 12.97 7.39 -10.67
C THR A 94 13.98 6.73 -9.71
N THR A 95 13.48 6.00 -8.71
CA THR A 95 14.29 5.33 -7.69
C THR A 95 14.56 3.84 -7.98
N ALA A 96 13.87 3.25 -8.96
CA ALA A 96 14.02 1.85 -9.34
C ALA A 96 15.39 1.55 -10.00
N PRO A 97 16.00 0.38 -9.69
CA PRO A 97 17.26 -0.03 -10.31
C PRO A 97 17.09 -0.24 -11.81
N MET A 98 18.11 0.11 -12.58
CA MET A 98 18.13 -0.14 -14.02
C MET A 98 18.64 -1.55 -14.28
N VAL A 99 17.82 -2.37 -14.93
CA VAL A 99 18.21 -3.71 -15.37
C VAL A 99 18.58 -3.66 -16.85
N ALA A 100 19.82 -4.02 -17.17
CA ALA A 100 20.27 -4.17 -18.54
C ALA A 100 19.81 -5.53 -19.07
N THR A 101 19.01 -5.55 -20.14
CA THR A 101 18.58 -6.80 -20.77
C THR A 101 19.70 -7.32 -21.69
N SER A 102 20.04 -8.61 -21.56
CA SER A 102 21.29 -9.23 -22.03
C SER A 102 21.47 -9.32 -23.56
N ARG A 103 20.57 -8.77 -24.37
CA ARG A 103 20.61 -8.95 -25.84
C ARG A 103 20.37 -7.69 -26.69
N SER A 104 19.98 -6.55 -26.12
CA SER A 104 19.47 -5.43 -26.94
C SER A 104 19.93 -4.04 -26.51
N GLY A 105 20.76 -3.87 -25.47
CA GLY A 105 21.14 -2.53 -25.01
C GLY A 105 19.95 -1.70 -24.47
N VAL A 106 18.85 -2.38 -24.13
CA VAL A 106 17.66 -1.80 -23.51
C VAL A 106 17.82 -1.89 -22.01
N THR A 107 17.79 -0.72 -21.37
CA THR A 107 17.69 -0.61 -19.92
C THR A 107 16.23 -0.49 -19.54
N GLN A 108 15.80 -1.31 -18.59
CA GLN A 108 14.42 -1.36 -18.14
C GLN A 108 14.36 -1.09 -16.64
N LYS A 109 13.44 -0.22 -16.25
CA LYS A 109 13.05 -0.02 -14.86
C LYS A 109 11.66 -0.60 -14.66
N THR A 110 11.44 -1.23 -13.53
CA THR A 110 10.12 -1.79 -13.20
C THR A 110 9.73 -1.40 -11.79
N CYS A 111 8.43 -1.23 -11.56
CA CYS A 111 7.87 -1.09 -10.23
C CYS A 111 6.53 -1.82 -10.13
N PHE A 112 6.21 -2.26 -8.92
CA PHE A 112 4.92 -2.88 -8.60
C PHE A 112 4.06 -1.92 -7.79
N GLY A 113 2.77 -1.88 -8.10
CA GLY A 113 1.76 -1.15 -7.35
C GLY A 113 0.39 -1.80 -7.48
N TYR A 114 -0.59 -1.28 -6.74
CA TYR A 114 -1.97 -1.69 -6.91
C TYR A 114 -2.93 -0.55 -6.60
N ILE A 115 -4.12 -0.64 -7.18
CA ILE A 115 -5.25 0.22 -6.85
C ILE A 115 -6.32 -0.63 -6.18
N LYS A 116 -6.89 -0.11 -5.10
CA LYS A 116 -7.94 -0.77 -4.34
C LYS A 116 -9.22 0.05 -4.39
N VAL A 117 -10.34 -0.61 -4.70
CA VAL A 117 -11.69 -0.05 -4.59
C VAL A 117 -12.39 -0.72 -3.42
N THR A 118 -12.83 0.06 -2.44
CA THR A 118 -13.53 -0.44 -1.25
C THR A 118 -14.96 0.09 -1.26
N PHE A 119 -15.94 -0.81 -1.22
CA PHE A 119 -17.36 -0.47 -1.11
C PHE A 119 -17.85 -0.56 0.33
N LEU A 120 -18.56 0.49 0.75
CA LEU A 120 -18.91 0.77 2.13
C LEU A 120 -20.42 0.97 2.26
N GLU A 121 -21.09 0.15 3.06
CA GLU A 121 -22.48 0.35 3.45
C GLU A 121 -22.55 1.43 4.53
N ARG A 122 -23.37 2.48 4.32
CA ARG A 122 -23.64 3.49 5.35
C ARG A 122 -24.84 3.06 6.20
N LYS A 123 -24.60 2.75 7.48
CA LYS A 123 -25.67 2.53 8.46
C LYS A 123 -25.79 3.73 9.39
N VAL A 124 -26.89 4.47 9.26
CA VAL A 124 -27.24 5.55 10.17
C VAL A 124 -27.97 4.96 11.36
N LYS A 125 -27.31 4.86 12.52
CA LYS A 125 -27.99 4.51 13.78
C LYS A 125 -28.46 5.81 14.44
N LYS A 126 -29.78 5.95 14.60
CA LYS A 126 -30.36 7.02 15.41
C LYS A 126 -30.22 6.63 16.89
N ALA A 127 -29.42 7.37 17.64
CA ALA A 127 -29.32 7.26 19.09
C ALA A 127 -29.98 8.49 19.75
N LEU A 128 -30.57 8.30 20.95
CA LEU A 128 -31.30 9.31 21.72
C LEU A 128 -32.34 10.12 20.92
N PHE A 129 -33.54 9.54 20.71
CA PHE A 129 -34.72 10.28 20.23
C PHE A 129 -34.50 11.18 18.99
N GLY A 130 -33.55 10.84 18.12
CA GLY A 130 -33.27 11.59 16.88
C GLY A 130 -32.36 12.81 17.03
N LEU A 131 -31.72 13.02 18.19
CA LEU A 131 -30.81 14.15 18.45
C LEU A 131 -29.35 13.84 18.10
N MET A 132 -28.95 12.57 17.96
CA MET A 132 -27.62 12.18 17.47
C MET A 132 -27.73 11.04 16.46
N SER A 133 -27.17 11.25 15.26
CA SER A 133 -26.92 10.20 14.28
C SER A 133 -25.45 9.80 14.35
N ASN A 134 -25.18 8.52 14.56
CA ASN A 134 -23.85 7.96 14.38
C ASN A 134 -23.81 7.24 13.02
N GLU A 135 -22.90 7.63 12.15
CA GLU A 135 -22.71 7.03 10.84
C GLU A 135 -21.65 5.93 10.94
N GLU A 136 -22.07 4.68 10.77
CA GLU A 136 -21.17 3.53 10.73
C GLU A 136 -20.96 3.12 9.27
N LYS A 137 -19.71 3.15 8.81
CA LYS A 137 -19.30 2.65 7.49
C LYS A 137 -18.85 1.20 7.63
N LEU A 138 -19.54 0.26 7.00
CA LEU A 138 -19.20 -1.16 7.01
C LEU A 138 -18.73 -1.60 5.62
N ILE A 139 -17.54 -2.17 5.52
CA ILE A 139 -17.02 -2.73 4.27
C ILE A 139 -17.84 -3.98 3.92
N PHE A 140 -18.37 -4.04 2.71
CA PHE A 140 -19.01 -5.26 2.20
C PHE A 140 -18.28 -5.86 1.00
N GLU A 141 -17.48 -5.08 0.28
CA GLU A 141 -16.77 -5.55 -0.91
C GLU A 141 -15.47 -4.77 -1.16
N GLU A 142 -14.40 -5.48 -1.56
CA GLU A 142 -13.12 -4.89 -1.97
C GLU A 142 -12.62 -5.47 -3.29
N TRP A 143 -12.07 -4.62 -4.16
CA TRP A 143 -11.37 -5.01 -5.38
C TRP A 143 -9.94 -4.53 -5.33
N ILE A 144 -8.99 -5.41 -5.64
CA ILE A 144 -7.57 -5.08 -5.78
C ILE A 144 -7.17 -5.31 -7.23
N VAL A 145 -6.57 -4.28 -7.82
CA VAL A 145 -6.06 -4.27 -9.19
C VAL A 145 -4.53 -4.16 -9.13
N PRO A 146 -3.80 -5.29 -9.12
CA PRO A 146 -2.35 -5.29 -9.12
C PRO A 146 -1.79 -4.93 -10.50
N MET A 147 -0.72 -4.12 -10.51
CA MET A 147 -0.10 -3.60 -11.72
C MET A 147 1.42 -3.62 -11.60
N ARG A 148 2.08 -4.16 -12.62
CA ARG A 148 3.52 -4.03 -12.84
C ARG A 148 3.76 -3.04 -13.95
N VAL A 149 4.42 -1.94 -13.62
CA VAL A 149 4.71 -0.87 -14.57
C VAL A 149 6.17 -0.90 -14.98
N GLU A 150 6.39 -0.83 -16.28
CA GLU A 150 7.70 -0.88 -16.92
C GLU A 150 8.01 0.44 -17.63
N GLN A 151 9.24 0.92 -17.47
CA GLN A 151 9.80 2.04 -18.23
C GLN A 151 11.07 1.56 -18.94
N SER A 152 11.00 1.50 -20.25
CA SER A 152 12.10 1.05 -21.11
C SER A 152 12.79 2.24 -21.75
N THR A 153 14.11 2.29 -21.62
CA THR A 153 14.98 3.22 -22.34
C THR A 153 15.87 2.42 -23.30
N CYS A 154 15.64 2.61 -24.60
CA CYS A 154 16.45 2.03 -25.67
C CYS A 154 17.61 2.96 -26.04
N LEU A 155 18.83 2.41 -26.13
CA LEU A 155 19.97 3.05 -26.82
C LEU A 155 20.13 2.54 -28.26
N VAL A 156 19.17 1.75 -28.74
CA VAL A 156 19.16 1.06 -30.04
C VAL A 156 18.36 1.83 -31.10
N ASP A 157 18.48 1.41 -32.37
CA ASP A 157 17.76 1.95 -33.53
C ASP A 157 16.25 2.13 -33.23
N PRO A 158 15.66 3.30 -33.56
CA PRO A 158 14.23 3.58 -33.38
C PRO A 158 13.26 2.49 -33.87
N LEU A 159 13.64 1.74 -34.92
CA LEU A 159 12.80 0.68 -35.50
C LEU A 159 12.64 -0.53 -34.57
N ASP A 160 13.69 -0.92 -33.84
CA ASP A 160 13.65 -2.04 -32.90
C ASP A 160 12.87 -1.67 -31.62
N HIS A 161 12.99 -0.41 -31.17
CA HIS A 161 12.20 0.10 -30.06
C HIS A 161 10.70 0.09 -30.35
N ALA A 162 10.30 0.53 -31.55
CA ALA A 162 8.90 0.51 -31.97
C ALA A 162 8.30 -0.91 -32.01
N LYS A 163 9.10 -1.91 -32.41
CA LYS A 163 8.69 -3.31 -32.41
C LYS A 163 8.46 -3.85 -30.99
N VAL A 164 9.41 -3.61 -30.08
CA VAL A 164 9.29 -4.04 -28.67
C VAL A 164 8.07 -3.41 -28.00
N MET A 165 7.88 -2.10 -28.17
CA MET A 165 6.71 -1.40 -27.64
C MET A 165 5.40 -1.99 -28.17
N LYS A 166 5.34 -2.31 -29.47
CA LYS A 166 4.14 -2.90 -30.09
C LYS A 166 3.80 -4.28 -29.51
N ASP A 167 4.81 -5.10 -29.24
CA ASP A 167 4.61 -6.42 -28.64
C ASP A 167 4.14 -6.31 -27.18
N THR A 168 4.72 -5.38 -26.40
CA THR A 168 4.28 -5.08 -25.03
C THR A 168 2.84 -4.56 -24.98
N PHE A 169 2.45 -3.69 -25.91
CA PHE A 169 1.07 -3.18 -25.99
C PHE A 169 0.07 -4.29 -26.26
N LYS A 170 0.37 -5.20 -27.20
CA LYS A 170 -0.49 -6.37 -27.48
C LYS A 170 -0.62 -7.31 -26.29
N GLN A 171 0.47 -7.51 -25.54
CA GLN A 171 0.43 -8.33 -24.33
C GLN A 171 -0.42 -7.68 -23.25
N THR A 172 -0.22 -6.37 -23.02
CA THR A 172 -1.02 -5.57 -22.08
C THR A 172 -2.51 -5.64 -22.46
N GLU A 173 -2.83 -5.46 -23.74
CA GLU A 173 -4.19 -5.55 -24.27
C GLU A 173 -4.87 -6.88 -23.94
N SER A 174 -4.20 -8.01 -24.19
CA SER A 174 -4.74 -9.34 -23.86
C SER A 174 -4.97 -9.52 -22.36
N GLN A 175 -4.08 -9.01 -21.51
CA GLN A 175 -4.23 -9.09 -20.05
C GLN A 175 -5.40 -8.23 -19.56
N VAL A 176 -5.58 -7.04 -20.14
CA VAL A 176 -6.70 -6.14 -19.81
C VAL A 176 -8.03 -6.77 -20.22
N GLN A 177 -8.13 -7.35 -21.42
CA GLN A 177 -9.32 -8.09 -21.85
C GLN A 177 -9.65 -9.23 -20.88
N HIS A 178 -8.63 -9.97 -20.44
CA HIS A 178 -8.83 -11.04 -19.46
C HIS A 178 -9.33 -10.50 -18.11
N CYS A 179 -8.73 -9.42 -17.60
CA CYS A 179 -9.18 -8.76 -16.37
C CYS A 179 -10.62 -8.22 -16.49
N LEU A 180 -11.00 -7.63 -17.62
CA LEU A 180 -12.37 -7.16 -17.87
C LEU A 180 -13.38 -8.31 -17.85
N LEU A 181 -13.05 -9.43 -18.50
CA LEU A 181 -13.86 -10.65 -18.45
C LEU A 181 -13.94 -11.25 -17.05
N GLN A 182 -12.83 -11.21 -16.30
CA GLN A 182 -12.77 -11.64 -14.91
C GLN A 182 -13.72 -10.81 -14.05
N ILE A 183 -13.71 -9.47 -14.19
CA ILE A 183 -14.64 -8.58 -13.48
C ILE A 183 -16.09 -8.97 -13.79
N ILE A 184 -16.45 -9.08 -15.06
CA ILE A 184 -17.83 -9.42 -15.48
C ILE A 184 -18.26 -10.77 -14.90
N THR A 185 -17.38 -11.78 -14.97
CA THR A 185 -17.65 -13.14 -14.49
C THR A 185 -17.79 -13.18 -12.96
N LEU A 186 -16.97 -12.43 -12.24
CA LEU A 186 -17.04 -12.34 -10.78
C LEU A 186 -18.34 -11.65 -10.35
N VAL A 187 -18.71 -10.54 -11.01
CA VAL A 187 -19.95 -9.81 -10.70
C VAL A 187 -21.18 -10.70 -10.91
N GLN A 188 -21.24 -11.49 -11.97
CA GLN A 188 -22.37 -12.40 -12.23
C GLN A 188 -22.57 -13.45 -11.12
N LYS A 189 -21.53 -13.78 -10.36
CA LYS A 189 -21.60 -14.74 -9.24
C LYS A 189 -22.00 -14.09 -7.91
N ILE A 190 -22.11 -12.76 -7.86
CA ILE A 190 -22.30 -12.02 -6.62
C ILE A 190 -23.78 -11.70 -6.45
N GLU A 191 -24.41 -12.43 -5.53
CA GLU A 191 -25.82 -12.21 -5.19
C GLU A 191 -25.96 -11.03 -4.23
N GLN A 192 -26.61 -9.97 -4.72
CA GLN A 192 -27.04 -8.75 -4.03
C GLN A 192 -26.00 -7.64 -3.82
N ILE A 193 -26.23 -6.56 -4.57
CA ILE A 193 -25.85 -5.21 -4.14
C ILE A 193 -26.77 -4.84 -2.95
N PRO A 194 -26.25 -4.32 -1.83
CA PRO A 194 -27.08 -3.86 -0.72
C PRO A 194 -28.14 -2.87 -1.22
N ALA A 195 -29.39 -3.04 -0.78
CA ALA A 195 -30.49 -2.13 -1.14
C ALA A 195 -30.35 -0.72 -0.51
N THR A 196 -29.41 -0.59 0.44
CA THR A 196 -29.05 0.64 1.14
C THR A 196 -28.05 1.47 0.34
N MET A 197 -28.03 2.79 0.57
CA MET A 197 -27.07 3.69 -0.06
C MET A 197 -25.65 3.34 0.42
N TYR A 198 -24.80 2.88 -0.49
CA TYR A 198 -23.38 2.65 -0.23
C TYR A 198 -22.51 3.77 -0.83
N ASP A 199 -21.26 3.85 -0.37
CA ASP A 199 -20.21 4.72 -0.89
C ASP A 199 -19.01 3.86 -1.33
N PHE A 200 -18.08 4.46 -2.06
CA PHE A 200 -16.84 3.80 -2.45
C PHE A 200 -15.63 4.72 -2.28
N GLU A 201 -14.52 4.09 -1.91
CA GLU A 201 -13.22 4.75 -1.73
C GLU A 201 -12.20 4.07 -2.66
N ILE A 202 -11.40 4.88 -3.37
CA ILE A 202 -10.30 4.39 -4.21
C ILE A 202 -9.01 4.76 -3.49
N THR A 203 -8.23 3.74 -3.12
CA THR A 203 -6.96 3.91 -2.41
C THR A 203 -5.82 3.25 -3.19
N HIS A 204 -4.64 3.82 -3.10
CA HIS A 204 -3.39 3.26 -3.64
C HIS A 204 -2.39 3.13 -2.49
N TYR A 205 -1.59 2.07 -2.46
CA TYR A 205 -0.58 1.90 -1.43
C TYR A 205 0.80 1.70 -2.04
N GLY A 206 1.79 2.38 -1.44
CA GLY A 206 3.20 2.04 -1.53
C GLY A 206 3.67 1.46 -0.19
N SER A 207 4.73 0.66 -0.21
CA SER A 207 5.26 -0.07 0.96
C SER A 207 5.65 0.86 2.13
N THR A 208 5.20 0.56 3.36
CA THR A 208 5.58 1.26 4.61
C THR A 208 6.06 0.29 5.72
N GLN A 209 6.71 0.89 6.72
CA GLN A 209 7.66 0.36 7.73
C GLN A 209 7.20 -0.85 8.60
N ALA A 210 8.19 -1.54 9.19
CA ALA A 210 8.05 -2.87 9.81
C ALA A 210 7.14 -2.94 11.04
N LEU A 211 7.23 -1.96 11.94
CA LEU A 211 6.45 -1.98 13.17
C LEU A 211 4.98 -1.61 12.93
N ALA A 212 4.73 -0.64 12.04
CA ALA A 212 3.39 -0.31 11.57
C ALA A 212 2.73 -1.51 10.88
N THR A 213 3.50 -2.35 10.19
CA THR A 213 3.01 -3.58 9.55
C THR A 213 2.44 -4.58 10.58
N VAL A 214 3.02 -4.69 11.78
CA VAL A 214 2.51 -5.58 12.84
C VAL A 214 1.14 -5.15 13.32
N PHE A 215 1.02 -3.88 13.72
CA PHE A 215 -0.22 -3.36 14.27
C PHE A 215 -1.30 -3.22 13.19
N LEU A 216 -0.91 -3.00 11.93
CA LEU A 216 -1.83 -3.09 10.80
C LEU A 216 -2.45 -4.48 10.68
N VAL A 217 -1.65 -5.55 10.79
CA VAL A 217 -2.14 -6.93 10.67
C VAL A 217 -2.82 -7.40 11.95
N LYS A 218 -2.18 -7.29 13.11
CA LYS A 218 -2.69 -7.79 14.39
C LYS A 218 -3.81 -6.91 14.99
N GLY A 219 -3.74 -5.60 14.75
CA GLY A 219 -4.54 -4.58 15.45
C GLY A 219 -3.88 -4.12 16.74
N GLY A 220 -4.24 -2.91 17.20
CA GLY A 220 -3.70 -2.28 18.40
C GLY A 220 -3.07 -0.92 18.13
N GLN A 221 -2.50 -0.32 19.18
CA GLN A 221 -1.77 0.94 19.10
C GLN A 221 -0.29 0.69 18.81
N VAL A 222 0.26 1.36 17.80
CA VAL A 222 1.68 1.29 17.49
C VAL A 222 2.50 1.81 18.67
N ASP A 223 3.48 1.03 19.11
CA ASP A 223 4.45 1.40 20.14
C ASP A 223 5.86 1.31 19.55
N TYR A 224 6.49 2.45 19.28
CA TYR A 224 7.84 2.54 18.74
C TYR A 224 8.94 2.26 19.78
N GLY A 225 8.59 2.16 21.07
CA GLY A 225 9.54 2.02 22.17
C GLY A 225 10.00 3.35 22.72
N LYS A 226 10.04 3.46 24.06
CA LYS A 226 10.34 4.71 24.76
C LYS A 226 11.74 5.24 24.46
N GLY A 227 12.77 4.41 24.56
CA GLY A 227 14.15 4.81 24.33
C GLY A 227 14.44 5.15 22.85
N HIS A 228 13.75 4.48 21.92
CA HIS A 228 13.81 4.74 20.47
C HIS A 228 13.22 6.12 20.19
N ALA A 229 12.01 6.37 20.70
CA ALA A 229 11.35 7.67 20.61
C ALA A 229 12.18 8.81 21.21
N GLU A 230 12.84 8.59 22.36
CA GLU A 230 13.74 9.57 22.98
C GLU A 230 15.00 9.81 22.14
N LYS A 231 15.65 8.75 21.66
CA LYS A 231 16.87 8.83 20.82
C LYS A 231 16.59 9.56 19.50
N TYR A 232 15.48 9.23 18.86
CA TYR A 232 15.15 9.72 17.53
C TYR A 232 14.21 10.93 17.54
N LYS A 233 13.77 11.41 18.71
CA LYS A 233 12.98 12.65 18.89
C LYS A 233 11.59 12.59 18.23
N HIS A 234 10.91 11.46 18.34
CA HIS A 234 9.51 11.29 17.93
C HIS A 234 8.66 10.71 19.08
N THR A 235 7.36 10.52 18.90
CA THR A 235 6.50 9.90 19.93
C THR A 235 6.73 8.41 20.04
N GLN A 236 6.63 7.88 21.25
CA GLN A 236 6.57 6.44 21.50
C GLN A 236 5.28 5.83 20.91
N ALA A 237 4.13 6.43 21.19
CA ALA A 237 2.86 5.93 20.67
C ALA A 237 2.59 6.49 19.26
N GLY A 238 2.20 5.60 18.35
CA GLY A 238 1.72 5.92 17.00
C GLY A 238 0.22 5.68 16.86
N ARG A 239 -0.20 5.41 15.62
CA ARG A 239 -1.61 5.21 15.26
C ARG A 239 -2.21 3.96 15.89
N HIS A 240 -3.54 3.99 16.01
CA HIS A 240 -4.32 2.82 16.35
C HIS A 240 -4.87 2.16 15.09
N HIS A 241 -4.72 0.84 14.98
CA HIS A 241 -5.18 0.05 13.86
C HIS A 241 -6.20 -0.98 14.31
N ASN A 242 -7.26 -1.16 13.52
CA ASN A 242 -8.29 -2.16 13.79
C ASN A 242 -7.79 -3.60 13.62
N GLY A 243 -6.70 -3.83 12.88
CA GLY A 243 -6.15 -5.16 12.64
C GLY A 243 -6.84 -5.91 11.50
N LEU A 244 -6.10 -6.24 10.44
CA LEU A 244 -6.58 -7.01 9.30
C LEU A 244 -6.81 -8.50 9.62
N TYR A 245 -6.03 -9.05 10.55
CA TYR A 245 -6.07 -10.44 11.00
C TYR A 245 -5.85 -10.52 12.51
N LYS A 246 -6.89 -10.16 13.29
CA LYS A 246 -6.85 -10.11 14.76
C LYS A 246 -6.46 -11.44 15.42
N SER A 247 -6.81 -12.56 14.79
CA SER A 247 -6.48 -13.91 15.24
C SER A 247 -5.06 -14.36 14.85
N TRP A 248 -4.23 -13.48 14.26
CA TRP A 248 -2.83 -13.78 14.02
C TRP A 248 -2.10 -14.11 15.32
N GLY A 249 -1.34 -15.20 15.36
CA GLY A 249 -0.60 -15.62 16.54
C GLY A 249 -1.44 -16.21 17.67
N THR A 250 -2.77 -16.33 17.51
CA THR A 250 -3.62 -17.08 18.45
C THR A 250 -3.61 -18.56 18.11
N THR A 251 -3.73 -19.42 19.13
CA THR A 251 -3.88 -20.86 18.94
C THR A 251 -5.36 -21.21 18.74
N ILE A 252 -5.69 -21.81 17.59
CA ILE A 252 -7.02 -22.37 17.31
C ILE A 252 -6.81 -23.87 17.03
N ASN A 253 -7.55 -24.72 17.74
CA ASN A 253 -7.49 -26.19 17.58
C ASN A 253 -6.06 -26.76 17.73
N GLY A 254 -5.27 -26.23 18.68
CA GLY A 254 -3.90 -26.67 18.94
C GLY A 254 -2.86 -26.22 17.89
N LYS A 255 -3.25 -25.42 16.89
CA LYS A 255 -2.35 -24.83 15.89
C LYS A 255 -2.31 -23.31 16.03
N ILE A 256 -1.11 -22.74 15.93
CA ILE A 256 -0.92 -21.29 15.90
C ILE A 256 -1.30 -20.78 14.51
N ASN A 257 -2.09 -19.72 14.46
CA ASN A 257 -2.38 -19.00 13.23
C ASN A 257 -1.15 -18.22 12.77
N LYS A 258 -0.43 -18.74 11.78
CA LYS A 258 0.73 -18.08 11.18
C LYS A 258 0.36 -17.33 9.89
N VAL A 259 1.28 -16.52 9.39
CA VAL A 259 1.14 -15.79 8.13
C VAL A 259 2.36 -15.97 7.23
N HIS A 260 2.14 -15.87 5.92
CA HIS A 260 3.20 -15.76 4.92
C HIS A 260 3.35 -14.29 4.53
N PHE A 261 4.59 -13.81 4.47
CA PHE A 261 4.88 -12.46 4.01
C PHE A 261 5.64 -12.47 2.69
N ILE A 262 5.33 -11.48 1.84
CA ILE A 262 6.07 -11.20 0.61
C ILE A 262 6.58 -9.76 0.73
N GLY A 263 7.91 -9.62 0.79
CA GLY A 263 8.59 -8.34 0.92
C GLY A 263 9.16 -7.89 -0.41
N HIS A 264 8.63 -6.81 -0.97
CA HIS A 264 9.22 -6.15 -2.14
C HIS A 264 10.07 -4.95 -1.72
N SER A 265 11.26 -4.78 -2.30
CA SER A 265 12.16 -3.65 -2.02
C SER A 265 12.40 -3.46 -0.51
N MET A 266 12.15 -2.27 0.05
CA MET A 266 12.28 -2.00 1.48
C MET A 266 11.38 -2.89 2.37
N GLY A 267 10.34 -3.49 1.80
CA GLY A 267 9.52 -4.49 2.47
C GLY A 267 10.32 -5.71 2.93
N GLY A 268 11.41 -6.08 2.25
CA GLY A 268 12.26 -7.20 2.67
C GLY A 268 13.00 -6.94 3.98
N PRO A 269 13.89 -5.93 4.07
CA PRO A 269 14.56 -5.56 5.32
C PRO A 269 13.58 -5.35 6.48
N THR A 270 12.43 -4.72 6.18
CA THR A 270 11.30 -4.53 7.08
C THR A 270 10.78 -5.85 7.66
N LEU A 271 10.46 -6.83 6.82
CA LEU A 271 9.94 -8.12 7.28
C LEU A 271 10.98 -8.95 8.01
N ARG A 272 12.26 -8.82 7.63
CA ARG A 272 13.36 -9.48 8.33
C ARG A 272 13.54 -8.94 9.75
N MET A 273 13.47 -7.62 9.92
CA MET A 273 13.44 -6.95 11.23
C MET A 273 12.25 -7.45 12.06
N LEU A 274 11.06 -7.52 11.47
CA LEU A 274 9.87 -8.03 12.13
C LEU A 274 10.06 -9.47 12.60
N ALA A 275 10.56 -10.34 11.73
CA ALA A 275 10.80 -11.74 12.07
C ALA A 275 11.75 -11.85 13.26
N HIS A 276 12.85 -11.09 13.26
CA HIS A 276 13.76 -11.05 14.40
C HIS A 276 13.07 -10.64 15.70
N LEU A 277 12.30 -9.55 15.68
CA LEU A 277 11.59 -9.06 16.87
C LEU A 277 10.56 -10.08 17.40
N LEU A 278 9.87 -10.79 16.52
CA LEU A 278 8.91 -11.83 16.93
C LEU A 278 9.60 -13.07 17.50
N TYR A 279 10.64 -13.59 16.85
CA TYR A 279 11.30 -14.82 17.29
C TYR A 279 12.25 -14.58 18.47
N HIS A 280 13.09 -13.55 18.40
CA HIS A 280 14.20 -13.32 19.32
C HIS A 280 13.96 -12.15 20.28
N GLY A 281 13.04 -11.23 19.93
CA GLY A 281 12.85 -10.02 20.71
C GLY A 281 14.04 -9.08 20.58
N VAL A 282 14.25 -8.24 21.60
CA VAL A 282 15.33 -7.24 21.63
C VAL A 282 16.44 -7.58 22.62
N LYS A 283 16.28 -8.65 23.41
CA LYS A 283 17.21 -8.97 24.51
C LYS A 283 18.61 -9.29 23.98
N ASN A 284 19.65 -8.70 24.59
CA ASN A 284 21.05 -8.78 24.14
C ASN A 284 21.28 -8.23 22.72
N THR A 285 20.47 -7.26 22.27
CA THR A 285 20.69 -6.55 21.01
C THR A 285 21.12 -5.11 21.28
N THR A 286 21.67 -4.44 20.26
CA THR A 286 22.02 -3.01 20.36
C THR A 286 20.81 -2.09 20.53
N VAL A 287 19.58 -2.61 20.36
CA VAL A 287 18.32 -1.87 20.48
C VAL A 287 17.54 -2.19 21.76
N GLU A 288 18.09 -3.00 22.66
CA GLU A 288 17.45 -3.37 23.94
C GLU A 288 17.10 -2.15 24.78
N SER A 289 18.04 -1.20 24.89
CA SER A 289 17.84 0.07 25.61
C SER A 289 16.87 1.04 24.92
N MET A 290 16.43 0.73 23.70
CA MET A 290 15.53 1.57 22.91
C MET A 290 14.05 1.25 23.13
N VAL A 291 13.72 0.20 23.87
CA VAL A 291 12.31 -0.18 24.06
C VAL A 291 11.95 -0.27 25.53
N ASP A 292 10.66 -0.25 25.82
CA ASP A 292 10.16 -0.59 27.14
C ASP A 292 9.96 -2.10 27.20
N GLU A 293 10.78 -2.80 28.00
CA GLU A 293 10.65 -4.24 28.22
C GLU A 293 9.29 -4.64 28.81
N SER A 294 8.45 -3.71 29.29
CA SER A 294 7.10 -4.05 29.72
C SER A 294 6.18 -4.45 28.56
N HIS A 295 6.48 -4.04 27.31
CA HIS A 295 5.62 -4.34 26.17
C HIS A 295 5.89 -5.78 25.65
N PRO A 296 4.88 -6.69 25.65
CA PRO A 296 5.08 -8.12 25.35
C PRO A 296 5.66 -8.42 23.97
N PHE A 297 5.53 -7.49 23.01
CA PHE A 297 6.07 -7.64 21.67
C PHE A 297 7.58 -7.85 21.67
N TYR A 298 8.33 -7.11 22.50
CA TYR A 298 9.80 -7.08 22.48
C TYR A 298 10.47 -8.27 23.17
N HIS A 299 9.71 -9.15 23.82
CA HIS A 299 10.24 -10.35 24.48
C HIS A 299 10.64 -11.47 23.53
N GLY A 300 10.24 -11.39 22.26
CA GLY A 300 10.40 -12.51 21.32
C GLY A 300 9.49 -13.69 21.63
N GLY A 301 9.90 -14.90 21.23
CA GLY A 301 9.19 -16.16 21.50
C GLY A 301 7.91 -16.40 20.70
N LYS A 302 7.67 -15.64 19.64
CA LYS A 302 6.43 -15.66 18.85
C LYS A 302 6.67 -16.31 17.48
N ASP A 303 6.35 -17.60 17.40
CA ASP A 303 6.37 -18.36 16.14
C ASP A 303 5.11 -18.07 15.29
N TRP A 304 4.98 -16.82 14.86
CA TRP A 304 3.78 -16.29 14.21
C TRP A 304 3.90 -16.18 12.68
N ILE A 305 5.09 -16.44 12.12
CA ILE A 305 5.35 -16.34 10.69
C ILE A 305 5.69 -17.72 10.16
N ASP A 306 5.10 -18.11 9.05
CA ASP A 306 5.37 -19.39 8.42
C ASP A 306 6.44 -19.28 7.32
N SER A 307 6.37 -18.23 6.50
CA SER A 307 7.41 -17.95 5.52
C SER A 307 7.55 -16.46 5.19
N ILE A 308 8.74 -16.06 4.75
CA ILE A 308 9.02 -14.75 4.17
C ILE A 308 9.67 -14.95 2.82
N THR A 309 9.09 -14.37 1.78
CA THR A 309 9.66 -14.34 0.42
C THR A 309 10.13 -12.92 0.10
N PHE A 310 11.38 -12.79 -0.32
CA PHE A 310 11.95 -11.51 -0.74
C PHE A 310 11.87 -11.34 -2.26
N LEU A 311 11.44 -10.15 -2.70
CA LEU A 311 11.43 -9.73 -4.10
C LEU A 311 12.25 -8.45 -4.22
N GLU A 312 13.37 -8.49 -4.93
CA GLU A 312 14.23 -7.31 -5.21
C GLU A 312 14.53 -6.47 -3.96
N SER A 313 14.79 -7.14 -2.84
CA SER A 313 14.91 -6.52 -1.52
C SER A 313 16.37 -6.23 -1.19
N PRO A 314 16.76 -4.98 -0.89
CA PRO A 314 18.15 -4.62 -0.63
C PRO A 314 18.55 -4.97 0.81
N LEU A 315 18.73 -6.27 1.10
CA LEU A 315 19.06 -6.78 2.44
C LEU A 315 20.45 -6.34 2.95
N THR A 316 21.31 -5.87 2.04
CA THR A 316 22.64 -5.32 2.32
C THR A 316 22.76 -3.84 1.91
N GLY A 317 21.63 -3.17 1.67
CA GLY A 317 21.59 -1.80 1.19
C GLY A 317 21.90 -1.66 -0.29
N VAL A 318 21.78 -0.44 -0.81
CA VAL A 318 22.10 -0.07 -2.20
C VAL A 318 23.04 1.13 -2.24
N ILE A 319 24.05 1.07 -3.10
CA ILE A 319 25.03 2.15 -3.28
C ILE A 319 24.34 3.47 -3.67
N LEU A 320 23.23 3.40 -4.40
CA LEU A 320 22.45 4.59 -4.76
C LEU A 320 21.90 5.34 -3.53
N ALA A 321 21.52 4.64 -2.47
CA ALA A 321 21.06 5.28 -1.24
C ALA A 321 22.21 5.98 -0.51
N ASP A 322 23.44 5.47 -0.59
CA ASP A 322 24.62 6.13 -0.02
C ASP A 322 24.85 7.52 -0.63
N VAL A 323 24.64 7.64 -1.95
CA VAL A 323 24.77 8.89 -2.71
C VAL A 323 23.60 9.83 -2.44
N LEU A 324 22.38 9.30 -2.38
CA LEU A 324 21.16 10.10 -2.23
C LEU A 324 20.85 10.50 -0.79
N ARG A 325 21.55 9.95 0.22
CA ARG A 325 21.36 10.26 1.65
C ARG A 325 21.24 11.76 1.93
N VAL A 326 22.14 12.56 1.35
CA VAL A 326 22.19 14.02 1.53
C VAL A 326 20.95 14.71 0.93
N ILE A 327 20.46 14.23 -0.22
CA ILE A 327 19.29 14.77 -0.92
C ILE A 327 18.00 14.34 -0.21
N GLN A 328 17.97 13.14 0.37
CA GLN A 328 16.79 12.58 1.05
C GLN A 328 16.45 13.29 2.36
N HIS A 329 17.46 13.75 3.11
CA HIS A 329 17.23 14.60 4.29
C HIS A 329 16.63 15.99 3.94
N LEU A 330 16.73 16.43 2.69
CA LEU A 330 15.99 17.60 2.16
C LEU A 330 14.62 17.19 1.59
N ALA A 331 14.49 15.96 1.07
CA ALA A 331 13.27 15.42 0.48
C ALA A 331 12.16 15.10 1.50
N TYR A 332 12.48 14.55 2.67
CA TYR A 332 11.44 14.22 3.67
C TYR A 332 10.71 15.45 4.24
N PRO A 333 11.42 16.54 4.63
CA PRO A 333 10.75 17.77 5.02
C PRO A 333 9.95 18.42 3.88
N THR A 334 10.44 18.35 2.63
CA THR A 334 9.74 18.92 1.46
C THR A 334 8.52 18.09 1.02
N LEU A 335 8.56 16.78 1.16
CA LEU A 335 7.39 15.91 0.97
C LEU A 335 6.33 16.16 2.06
N ARG A 336 6.75 16.45 3.29
CA ARG A 336 5.88 16.86 4.40
C ARG A 336 5.26 18.25 4.21
N ILE A 337 5.99 19.19 3.60
CA ILE A 337 5.43 20.48 3.13
C ILE A 337 4.27 20.24 2.16
N GLY A 338 4.39 19.24 1.30
CA GLY A 338 3.32 18.80 0.41
C GLY A 338 2.02 18.54 1.18
N GLU A 339 2.04 17.66 2.18
CA GLU A 339 0.85 17.24 2.96
C GLU A 339 0.07 18.40 3.60
N TYR A 340 0.76 19.49 3.97
CA TYR A 340 0.13 20.70 4.54
C TYR A 340 -0.38 21.71 3.49
N ILE A 341 0.26 21.77 2.33
CA ILE A 341 -0.12 22.67 1.22
C ILE A 341 -1.20 22.02 0.32
N TYR A 342 -1.21 20.70 0.25
CA TYR A 342 -2.04 19.92 -0.67
C TYR A 342 -3.56 19.94 -0.45
N PRO A 343 -4.13 20.27 0.74
CA PRO A 343 -5.57 20.51 0.86
C PRO A 343 -6.07 21.67 -0.01
N ILE A 344 -5.17 22.60 -0.38
CA ILE A 344 -5.47 23.75 -1.25
C ILE A 344 -5.42 23.35 -2.74
N ALA A 345 -4.80 22.20 -3.07
CA ALA A 345 -4.64 21.66 -4.41
C ALA A 345 -5.35 20.31 -4.66
N GLY A 346 -6.12 19.81 -3.68
CA GLY A 346 -6.98 18.63 -3.80
C GLY A 346 -6.29 17.26 -3.69
N PHE A 347 -5.09 17.17 -3.10
CA PHE A 347 -4.43 15.88 -2.83
C PHE A 347 -4.64 15.49 -1.36
N ASP A 348 -5.19 14.30 -1.11
CA ASP A 348 -5.20 13.69 0.23
C ASP A 348 -4.11 12.61 0.26
N PHE A 349 -2.98 12.93 0.88
CA PHE A 349 -1.83 12.04 0.98
C PHE A 349 -1.30 12.03 2.41
N ASP A 350 -1.30 10.85 2.99
CA ASP A 350 -0.80 10.63 4.33
C ASP A 350 0.57 9.96 4.30
N LEU A 351 1.61 10.68 4.72
CA LEU A 351 2.97 10.15 4.80
C LEU A 351 3.21 9.31 6.07
N HIS A 352 2.23 9.20 6.99
CA HIS A 352 2.34 8.41 8.23
C HIS A 352 3.58 8.74 9.10
N PHE A 353 3.89 10.03 9.24
CA PHE A 353 4.96 10.59 10.10
C PHE A 353 4.34 11.27 11.34
N ASP A 354 3.15 10.86 11.78
CA ASP A 354 2.45 11.44 12.95
C ASP A 354 3.32 11.44 14.20
N GLN A 355 4.23 10.46 14.29
CA GLN A 355 5.15 10.34 15.41
C GLN A 355 6.06 11.55 15.58
N TRP A 356 6.32 12.29 14.50
CA TRP A 356 7.15 13.48 14.51
C TRP A 356 6.40 14.75 14.92
N LYS A 357 5.10 14.64 15.25
CA LYS A 357 4.23 15.73 15.72
C LYS A 357 4.25 16.99 14.84
N VAL A 358 4.39 16.82 13.53
CA VAL A 358 4.37 17.93 12.58
C VAL A 358 2.91 18.28 12.26
N ASN A 359 2.28 18.98 13.20
CA ASN A 359 0.83 19.21 13.24
C ASN A 359 0.43 20.67 12.98
N ASP A 360 1.38 21.53 12.62
CA ASP A 360 1.15 22.91 12.19
C ASP A 360 2.37 23.50 11.46
N TRP A 361 2.22 24.69 10.90
CA TRP A 361 3.29 25.39 10.18
C TRP A 361 4.52 25.72 11.04
N LYS A 362 4.32 25.94 12.35
CA LYS A 362 5.39 26.34 13.27
C LYS A 362 6.27 25.14 13.64
N SER A 363 5.66 24.01 14.00
CA SER A 363 6.31 22.73 14.23
C SER A 363 7.02 22.24 12.97
N LEU A 364 6.44 22.45 11.79
CA LEU A 364 7.07 22.15 10.50
C LEU A 364 8.33 22.99 10.25
N ARG A 365 8.26 24.31 10.45
CA ARG A 365 9.44 25.19 10.29
C ARG A 365 10.54 24.78 11.26
N ASN A 366 10.20 24.52 12.51
CA ASN A 366 11.16 24.10 13.53
C ASN A 366 11.83 22.76 13.16
N TYR A 367 11.05 21.80 12.64
CA TYR A 367 11.59 20.53 12.17
C TYR A 367 12.51 20.70 10.96
N PHE A 368 12.17 21.59 10.02
CA PHE A 368 13.00 21.89 8.86
C PHE A 368 14.34 22.55 9.25
N GLU A 369 14.29 23.59 10.09
CA GLU A 369 15.50 24.28 10.59
C GLU A 369 16.38 23.34 11.42
N TRP A 370 15.76 22.48 12.23
CA TRP A 370 16.45 21.43 12.95
C TRP A 370 17.09 20.40 12.02
N SER A 371 16.38 19.90 11.00
CA SER A 371 16.91 18.91 10.05
C SER A 371 18.08 19.47 9.24
N LEU A 372 18.00 20.74 8.82
CA LEU A 372 19.06 21.40 8.06
C LEU A 372 20.32 21.63 8.92
N SER A 373 20.14 22.05 10.17
CA SER A 373 21.26 22.27 11.10
C SER A 373 21.96 20.97 11.52
N ASN A 374 21.25 19.84 11.50
CA ASN A 374 21.78 18.53 11.90
C ASN A 374 22.18 17.63 10.71
N LEU A 375 22.02 18.09 9.46
CA LEU A 375 22.34 17.34 8.24
C LEU A 375 23.81 16.84 8.20
N LEU A 376 24.72 17.66 8.73
CA LEU A 376 26.15 17.36 8.85
C LEU A 376 26.60 17.31 10.33
N GLY A 377 25.65 17.38 11.26
CA GLY A 377 25.91 17.36 12.69
C GLY A 377 26.19 15.94 13.21
N PRO A 378 26.73 15.79 14.42
CA PRO A 378 26.92 14.48 15.06
C PRO A 378 25.61 13.82 15.52
N ASP A 379 24.47 14.50 15.35
CA ASP A 379 23.16 14.04 15.79
C ASP A 379 22.65 12.88 14.92
N GLN A 380 22.55 11.69 15.50
CA GLN A 380 22.12 10.46 14.84
C GLN A 380 20.60 10.33 14.72
N SER A 381 19.83 11.26 15.26
CA SER A 381 18.36 11.19 15.24
C SER A 381 17.74 11.22 13.83
N LEU A 382 18.48 11.67 12.81
CA LEU A 382 18.06 11.59 11.40
C LEU A 382 18.22 10.19 10.78
N GLN A 383 18.81 9.23 11.51
CA GLN A 383 19.05 7.86 11.04
C GLN A 383 17.80 6.97 11.15
N ASP A 384 16.75 7.38 11.87
CA ASP A 384 15.45 6.67 11.88
C ASP A 384 14.64 7.01 10.62
N SER A 385 15.16 6.59 9.47
CA SER A 385 14.55 6.83 8.17
C SER A 385 14.81 5.69 7.19
N ALA A 386 13.84 5.50 6.29
CA ALA A 386 13.98 4.57 5.18
C ALA A 386 15.22 4.84 4.32
N ALA A 387 15.53 6.12 4.12
CA ALA A 387 16.75 6.57 3.46
C ALA A 387 18.01 6.00 4.09
N TYR A 388 18.14 6.09 5.40
CA TYR A 388 19.31 5.58 6.11
C TYR A 388 19.34 4.04 6.10
N SER A 389 18.24 3.35 6.40
CA SER A 389 18.17 1.88 6.39
C SER A 389 18.51 1.27 5.02
N LEU A 390 18.27 1.99 3.92
CA LEU A 390 18.60 1.53 2.56
C LEU A 390 20.06 1.78 2.16
N THR A 391 20.82 2.59 2.91
CA THR A 391 22.27 2.75 2.70
C THR A 391 23.01 1.45 2.98
N THR A 392 24.16 1.26 2.35
CA THR A 392 25.03 0.11 2.67
C THR A 392 25.49 0.15 4.13
N THR A 393 25.69 1.35 4.67
CA THR A 393 26.06 1.56 6.08
C THR A 393 24.91 1.19 7.01
N GLY A 394 23.71 1.75 6.80
CA GLY A 394 22.54 1.49 7.64
C GLY A 394 22.11 0.04 7.59
N ALA A 395 22.06 -0.57 6.40
CA ALA A 395 21.77 -1.99 6.26
C ALA A 395 22.83 -2.85 6.97
N ALA A 396 24.11 -2.50 6.90
CA ALA A 396 25.17 -3.21 7.62
C ALA A 396 25.03 -3.08 9.15
N GLU A 397 24.60 -1.92 9.67
CA GLU A 397 24.33 -1.75 11.10
C GLU A 397 23.13 -2.58 11.56
N GLU A 398 22.04 -2.57 10.79
CA GLU A 398 20.87 -3.43 11.05
C GLU A 398 21.24 -4.92 11.01
N ASN A 399 22.07 -5.33 10.03
CA ASN A 399 22.56 -6.70 9.89
C ASN A 399 23.40 -7.19 11.10
N LYS A 400 23.97 -6.31 11.92
CA LYS A 400 24.78 -6.72 13.09
C LYS A 400 23.95 -7.39 14.17
N TRP A 401 22.68 -7.01 14.31
CA TRP A 401 21.83 -7.49 15.39
C TRP A 401 20.62 -8.29 14.89
N ILE A 402 20.16 -8.06 13.65
CA ILE A 402 19.11 -8.86 13.02
C ILE A 402 19.66 -10.24 12.66
N LYS A 403 19.19 -11.24 13.39
CA LYS A 403 19.44 -12.67 13.12
C LYS A 403 18.51 -13.20 12.02
N ASN A 404 19.06 -14.05 11.15
CA ASN A 404 18.26 -14.84 10.23
C ASN A 404 17.44 -15.89 11.00
N VAL A 405 16.25 -16.16 10.50
CA VAL A 405 15.35 -17.22 10.98
C VAL A 405 15.16 -18.24 9.85
N ASP A 406 14.88 -19.50 10.17
CA ASP A 406 14.84 -20.60 9.18
C ASP A 406 13.69 -20.50 8.17
N ILE A 407 12.78 -19.54 8.37
CA ILE A 407 11.59 -19.26 7.53
C ILE A 407 11.87 -18.28 6.37
N LEU A 408 13.13 -17.91 6.15
CA LEU A 408 13.54 -16.97 5.11
C LEU A 408 13.77 -17.69 3.78
N HIS A 409 13.00 -17.32 2.76
CA HIS A 409 13.16 -17.81 1.40
C HIS A 409 13.63 -16.68 0.49
N PHE A 410 14.74 -16.93 -0.20
CA PHE A 410 15.30 -16.00 -1.19
C PHE A 410 14.73 -16.35 -2.56
N GLY A 411 14.04 -15.39 -3.17
CA GLY A 411 13.47 -15.47 -4.51
C GLY A 411 14.31 -14.72 -5.52
#